data_AF-A0A8T5NL13-F1
#
_entry.id   AF-A0A8T5NL13-F1
#
_cell.length_a   1.000
_cell.length_b   1.000
_cell.length_c   1.000
_cell.angle_alpha   90.00
_cell.angle_beta   90.00
_cell.angle_gamma   90.00
#
_symmetry.space_group_name_H-M   'P 1'
#
loop_
_entity.id
_entity.type
_entity.pdbx_description
1 polymer ?
#
loop_
_entity_poly.entity_id
_entity_poly.type
_entity_poly.pdbx_seq_one_letter_code
_entity_poly.pdbx_strand_id
1 'polypeptide(L)' 'NMGVKVIEQYAVLGNFDFLNIVEAQNETIMAKAVIELASRGTIRTETYMAIPIDEFINSMG' A
#
# COMPACT_ATOMS: atom_id res chain seq x y z
N ASN A 1 10.18 2.02 13.61
CA ASN A 1 9.31 3.03 12.98
C ASN A 1 9.53 2.93 11.48
N MET A 2 8.74 2.13 10.77
CA MET A 2 9.08 1.63 9.41
C MET A 2 8.95 2.67 8.29
N GLY A 3 8.66 3.94 8.61
CA GLY A 3 8.57 4.99 7.58
C GLY A 3 7.34 4.89 6.66
N VAL A 4 6.37 4.05 7.01
CA VAL A 4 5.07 3.95 6.34
C VAL A 4 4.00 4.53 7.26
N LYS A 5 3.19 5.43 6.71
CA LYS A 5 2.05 6.05 7.41
C LYS A 5 0.76 5.53 6.82
N VAL A 6 -0.14 5.03 7.67
CA VAL A 6 -1.50 4.69 7.24
C VAL A 6 -2.28 5.99 7.09
N ILE A 7 -2.82 6.21 5.89
CA ILE A 7 -3.68 7.35 5.57
C ILE A 7 -5.12 6.99 5.90
N GLU A 8 -5.56 5.83 5.40
CA GLU A 8 -6.90 5.30 5.62
C GLU A 8 -6.87 3.77 5.67
N GLN A 9 -7.86 3.20 6.36
CA GLN A 9 -8.02 1.76 6.48
C GLN A 9 -9.50 1.41 6.48
N TYR A 10 -9.85 0.37 5.73
CA TYR A 10 -11.22 -0.12 5.58
C TYR A 10 -11.25 -1.63 5.81
N ALA A 11 -12.29 -2.10 6.51
CA ALA A 11 -12.71 -3.49 6.42
C ALA A 11 -13.58 -3.65 5.17
N VAL A 12 -13.32 -4.67 4.37
CA VAL A 12 -14.03 -4.92 3.11
C VAL A 12 -14.60 -6.33 3.12
N LEU A 13 -15.79 -6.48 2.53
CA LEU A 13 -16.43 -7.79 2.34
C LEU A 13 -16.24 -8.22 0.89
N GLY A 14 -15.01 -8.62 0.56
CA GLY A 14 -14.62 -8.98 -0.79
C GLY A 14 -13.47 -9.98 -0.82
N ASN A 15 -12.60 -9.86 -1.82
CA ASN A 15 -11.47 -10.78 -2.00
C ASN A 15 -10.38 -10.65 -0.93
N PHE A 16 -10.42 -9.57 -0.15
CA PHE A 16 -9.54 -9.30 0.98
C PHE A 16 -10.38 -8.89 2.17
N ASP A 17 -9.82 -9.01 3.37
CA ASP A 17 -10.48 -8.57 4.62
C ASP A 17 -10.29 -7.06 4.86
N PHE A 18 -9.16 -6.50 4.41
CA PHE A 18 -8.78 -5.12 4.66
C PHE A 18 -8.19 -4.44 3.42
N LEU A 19 -8.53 -3.17 3.22
CA LEU A 19 -7.89 -2.26 2.28
C LEU A 19 -7.15 -1.17 3.07
N ASN A 20 -5.87 -0.97 2.78
CA ASN A 20 -5.04 0.03 3.43
C ASN A 20 -4.50 1.00 2.39
N ILE A 21 -4.76 2.29 2.60
CA ILE A 21 -4.12 3.37 1.84
C ILE A 21 -2.97 3.87 2.70
N VAL A 22 -1.75 3.77 2.19
CA VAL A 22 -0.54 4.09 2.93
C VAL A 22 0.36 5.02 2.13
N GLU A 23 1.06 5.90 2.84
CA GLU A 23 2.07 6.78 2.29
C GLU A 23 3.45 6.33 2.78
N ALA A 24 4.39 6.30 1.86
CA ALA A 24 5.78 5.98 2.15
C ALA A 24 6.70 6.89 1.35
N GLN A 25 7.88 7.18 1.90
CA GLN A 25 8.84 8.08 1.27
C GLN A 25 9.38 7.55 -0.07
N ASN A 26 9.43 6.24 -0.25
CA ASN A 26 9.84 5.58 -1.50
C ASN A 26 9.44 4.10 -1.49
N GLU A 27 9.57 3.45 -2.65
CA GLU A 27 9.25 2.04 -2.88
C GLU A 27 10.08 1.08 -2.00
N THR A 28 11.34 1.42 -1.69
CA THR A 28 12.19 0.57 -0.86
C THR A 28 11.67 0.48 0.57
N ILE A 29 11.12 1.59 1.10
CA ILE A 29 10.47 1.61 2.41
C ILE A 29 9.19 0.77 2.39
N MET A 30 8.38 0.85 1.33
CA MET A 30 7.20 -0.01 1.16
C MET A 30 7.56 -1.50 1.08
N ALA A 31 8.57 -1.86 0.28
CA ALA A 31 8.99 -3.25 0.14
C ALA A 31 9.43 -3.85 1.49
N LYS A 32 10.16 -3.09 2.31
CA LYS A 32 10.54 -3.52 3.67
C LYS A 32 9.31 -3.74 4.56
N ALA A 33 8.33 -2.85 4.51
CA ALA A 33 7.08 -2.99 5.26
C ALA A 33 6.30 -4.24 4.83
N VAL A 34 6.20 -4.51 3.53
CA VAL A 34 5.54 -5.71 3.00
C VAL A 34 6.26 -6.98 3.43
N ILE A 35 7.60 -7.02 3.35
CA ILE A 35 8.39 -8.18 3.79
C ILE A 35 8.19 -8.45 5.29
N GLU A 36 8.16 -7.40 6.12
CA GLU A 36 7.94 -7.57 7.56
C GLU A 36 6.51 -8.02 7.89
N LEU A 37 5.50 -7.54 7.16
CA LEU A 37 4.14 -8.04 7.31
C LEU A 37 4.03 -9.51 6.90
N ALA A 38 4.69 -9.90 5.81
CA ALA A 38 4.74 -11.28 5.36
C ALA A 38 5.48 -12.19 6.35
N SER A 39 6.54 -11.70 7.01
CA SER A 39 7.34 -12.49 7.97
C SER A 39 6.60 -12.79 9.28
N ARG A 40 5.61 -11.97 9.66
CA ARG A 40 4.76 -12.16 10.84
C ARG A 40 3.75 -13.28 10.68
N GLY A 41 3.63 -13.85 9.47
CA GLY A 41 2.79 -15.00 9.17
C GLY A 41 1.30 -14.64 9.08
N THR A 42 0.54 -15.50 8.41
CA THR A 42 -0.93 -15.43 8.15
C THR A 42 -1.45 -14.27 7.30
N ILE A 43 -0.74 -13.15 7.20
CA ILE A 43 -1.15 -12.01 6.37
C ILE A 43 -0.58 -12.19 4.95
N ARG A 44 -1.47 -12.23 3.96
CA ARG A 44 -1.12 -12.10 2.54
C ARG A 44 -1.63 -10.75 2.07
N THR A 45 -0.76 -9.94 1.48
CA THR A 45 -1.12 -8.63 0.95
C THR A 45 -0.90 -8.57 -0.55
N GLU A 46 -1.77 -7.83 -1.24
CA GLU A 46 -1.50 -7.32 -2.57
C GLU A 46 -1.20 -5.82 -2.44
N THR A 47 -0.11 -5.37 -3.05
CA THR A 47 0.33 -3.98 -2.95
C THR A 47 0.30 -3.36 -4.34
N TYR A 48 -0.43 -2.26 -4.46
CA TYR A 48 -0.58 -1.51 -5.70
C TYR A 48 0.02 -0.12 -5.54
N MET A 49 0.71 0.37 -6.56
CA MET A 49 1.12 1.76 -6.62
C MET A 49 -0.10 2.61 -6.97
N ALA A 50 -0.44 3.55 -6.10
CA ALA A 50 -1.48 4.53 -6.36
C ALA A 50 -0.85 5.75 -7.03
N ILE A 51 -1.23 6.00 -8.29
CA ILE A 51 -0.87 7.22 -9.02
C ILE A 51 -2.12 8.13 -8.99
N PRO A 52 -2.01 9.39 -8.52
CA PRO A 52 -3.11 10.34 -8.60
C PRO A 52 -3.60 10.48 -10.05
N ILE A 53 -4.93 10.51 -10.23
CA ILE A 53 -5.54 10.50 -11.57
C ILE A 53 -5.07 11.70 -12.42
N ASP A 54 -4.92 12.87 -11.81
CA ASP A 54 -4.47 14.08 -12.50
C ASP A 54 -3.01 13.94 -12.99
N GLU A 55 -2.14 13.34 -12.18
CA GLU A 55 -0.74 13.07 -12.55
C GLU A 55 -0.68 12.06 -13.70
N PHE A 56 -1.47 10.99 -13.60
CA PHE A 56 -1.53 9.97 -14.64
C PHE A 56 -1.98 10.56 -15.98
N ILE A 57 -3.05 11.36 -16.00
CA ILE A 57 -3.55 12.01 -17.23
C ILE A 57 -2.50 12.96 -17.81
N ASN A 58 -1.83 13.77 -16.98
CA ASN A 58 -0.82 14.72 -17.43
C ASN A 58 0.43 14.04 -18.04
N SER A 59 0.78 12.83 -17.61
CA SER A 59 1.92 12.07 -18.15
C SER A 59 1.69 11.49 -19.56
N MET A 60 0.44 11.46 -20.02
CA MET A 60 0.05 10.91 -21.33
C MET A 60 -0.07 11.98 -22.43
N GLY A 61 0.17 13.25 -22.08
CA GLY A 61 0.07 14.42 -22.97
C GLY A 61 1.38 14.89 -23.56
#